data_AF-A0A970KLK9-F1
#
_entry.id   AF-A0A970KLK9-F1
#
_cell.length_a   1.000
_cell.length_b   1.000
_cell.length_c   1.000
_cell.angle_alpha   90.00
_cell.angle_beta   90.00
_cell.angle_gamma   90.00
#
_symmetry.space_group_name_H-M   'P 1'
#
loop_
_entity.id
_entity.type
_entity.pdbx_description
1 polymer ?
#
loop_
_entity_poly.entity_id
_entity_poly.type
_entity_poly.pdbx_seq_one_letter_code
_entity_poly.pdbx_strand_id
1 'polypeptide(L)'
;MAIDVRQLRPSMLTRMLNSTPLGEVLGDRQLRRHRNRAGYRIGDEKHVDLLRYAAWLLWNRHNPEPEREPRDYEAMKEAARARNAELSAIGRDIGVIPEVIDPNRKARAATDFRFFSEAYFPETFSLPWSPDHLKVIAKIETAVLRGGLFAMAMPRGSGKTTLAETACIWAMLTGAQQFVCLIGSDAGHARSMLESIKVEFETNERLLD
;
A
#
# COMPACT_ATOMS: atom_id res chain seq x y z
N MET A 1 -40.73 -41.02 -15.84
CA MET A 1 -39.78 -41.28 -14.75
C MET A 1 -40.12 -40.30 -13.64
N ALA A 2 -40.48 -40.77 -12.45
CA ALA A 2 -40.82 -39.86 -11.35
C ALA A 2 -39.53 -39.15 -10.87
N ILE A 3 -39.58 -37.82 -10.77
CA ILE A 3 -38.48 -37.03 -10.23
C ILE A 3 -38.53 -37.14 -8.71
N ASP A 4 -37.50 -37.70 -8.09
CA ASP A 4 -37.36 -37.68 -6.63
C ASP A 4 -36.83 -36.31 -6.19
N VAL A 5 -37.70 -35.53 -5.55
CA VAL A 5 -37.39 -34.17 -5.07
C VAL A 5 -36.40 -34.14 -3.90
N ARG A 6 -36.11 -35.29 -3.28
CA ARG A 6 -35.14 -35.39 -2.18
C ARG A 6 -33.72 -35.68 -2.65
N GLN A 7 -33.54 -36.08 -3.91
CA GLN A 7 -32.26 -36.52 -4.47
C GLN A 7 -31.98 -35.83 -5.81
N LEU A 8 -31.98 -34.49 -5.81
CA LEU A 8 -31.77 -33.71 -7.03
C LEU A 8 -30.31 -33.31 -7.20
N ARG A 9 -29.74 -33.55 -8.39
CA ARG A 9 -28.45 -32.91 -8.74
C ARG A 9 -28.62 -31.38 -8.74
N PRO A 10 -27.62 -30.59 -8.30
CA PRO A 10 -27.72 -29.13 -8.24
C PRO A 10 -28.23 -28.48 -9.53
N SER A 11 -27.71 -28.90 -10.68
CA SER A 11 -28.14 -28.38 -11.99
C SER A 11 -29.58 -28.75 -12.37
N MET A 12 -30.08 -29.88 -11.86
CA MET A 12 -31.46 -30.31 -12.05
C MET A 12 -32.41 -29.51 -11.16
N LEU A 13 -32.02 -29.25 -9.91
CA LEU A 13 -32.75 -28.37 -9.01
C LEU A 13 -32.89 -26.96 -9.58
N THR A 14 -31.79 -26.35 -10.05
CA THR A 14 -31.80 -25.03 -10.70
C THR A 14 -32.78 -25.00 -11.88
N ARG A 15 -32.67 -25.97 -12.80
CA ARG A 15 -33.59 -26.07 -13.95
C ARG A 15 -35.04 -26.25 -13.54
N MET A 16 -35.30 -27.10 -12.55
CA MET A 16 -36.64 -27.38 -12.06
C MET A 16 -37.30 -26.13 -11.48
N LEU A 17 -36.59 -25.37 -10.63
CA LEU A 17 -37.12 -24.14 -10.03
C LEU A 17 -37.33 -23.02 -11.07
N ASN A 18 -36.47 -22.98 -12.10
CA ASN A 18 -36.58 -22.03 -13.19
C ASN A 18 -37.59 -22.44 -14.29
N SER A 19 -38.16 -23.65 -14.19
CA SER A 19 -39.21 -24.12 -15.12
C SER A 19 -40.60 -23.56 -14.79
N THR A 20 -40.66 -22.47 -14.02
CA THR A 20 -41.91 -21.80 -13.62
C THR A 20 -42.13 -20.54 -14.46
N PRO A 21 -43.37 -20.03 -14.56
CA PRO A 21 -43.65 -18.76 -15.28
C PRO A 21 -42.92 -17.53 -14.72
N LEU A 22 -42.27 -17.65 -13.55
CA LEU A 22 -41.52 -16.58 -12.90
C LEU A 22 -40.12 -16.36 -13.50
N GLY A 23 -39.67 -17.23 -14.41
CA GLY A 23 -38.34 -17.14 -15.02
C GLY A 23 -37.23 -17.67 -14.09
N GLU A 24 -36.07 -17.03 -14.10
CA GLU A 24 -34.93 -17.43 -13.26
C GLU A 24 -35.16 -17.04 -11.79
N VAL A 25 -35.52 -18.04 -10.97
CA VAL A 25 -35.73 -17.89 -9.52
C VAL A 25 -34.45 -18.20 -8.73
N LEU A 26 -33.58 -19.04 -9.29
CA LEU A 26 -32.32 -19.45 -8.67
C LEU A 26 -31.23 -19.66 -9.72
N GLY A 27 -30.07 -19.02 -9.53
CA GLY A 27 -28.88 -19.26 -10.36
C GLY A 27 -27.89 -20.24 -9.71
N ASP A 28 -27.03 -20.86 -10.53
CA ASP A 28 -26.04 -21.87 -10.05
C ASP A 28 -25.05 -21.30 -9.03
N ARG A 29 -24.61 -20.05 -9.21
CA ARG A 29 -23.71 -19.37 -8.25
C ARG A 29 -24.39 -19.16 -6.89
N GLN A 30 -25.68 -18.83 -6.90
CA GLN A 30 -26.46 -18.64 -5.68
C GLN A 30 -26.71 -19.97 -4.98
N LEU A 31 -27.10 -21.01 -5.72
CA LEU A 31 -27.27 -22.36 -5.16
C LEU A 31 -25.97 -22.88 -4.55
N ARG A 32 -24.82 -22.70 -5.21
CA ARG A 32 -23.51 -23.06 -4.65
C ARG A 32 -23.22 -22.35 -3.33
N ARG A 33 -23.49 -21.04 -3.24
CA ARG A 33 -23.34 -20.28 -1.99
C ARG A 33 -24.26 -20.80 -0.89
N HIS A 34 -25.51 -21.12 -1.22
CA HIS A 34 -26.45 -21.68 -0.25
C HIS A 34 -26.01 -23.06 0.26
N ARG A 35 -25.53 -23.94 -0.62
CA ARG A 35 -24.94 -25.23 -0.22
C ARG A 35 -23.75 -25.06 0.72
N ASN A 36 -22.84 -24.14 0.42
CA ASN A 36 -21.70 -23.86 1.30
C ASN A 36 -22.13 -23.32 2.67
N ARG A 37 -23.16 -22.45 2.72
CA ARG A 37 -23.65 -21.85 3.97
C ARG A 37 -24.48 -22.82 4.81
N ALA A 38 -25.33 -23.61 4.17
CA ALA A 38 -26.19 -24.58 4.83
C ALA A 38 -25.44 -25.87 5.24
N GLY A 39 -24.32 -26.17 4.57
CA GLY A 39 -23.61 -27.44 4.71
C GLY A 39 -24.48 -28.63 4.32
N TYR A 40 -24.32 -29.75 5.01
CA TYR A 40 -25.07 -30.99 4.77
C TYR A 40 -26.54 -30.95 5.24
N ARG A 41 -27.05 -29.82 5.74
CA ARG A 41 -28.45 -29.71 6.20
C ARG A 41 -29.46 -29.79 5.06
N ILE A 42 -29.05 -29.44 3.84
CA ILE A 42 -29.93 -29.37 2.67
C ILE A 42 -29.66 -30.47 1.65
N GLY A 43 -28.82 -31.45 1.97
CA GLY A 43 -28.44 -32.53 1.06
C GLY A 43 -27.05 -33.09 1.38
N ASP A 44 -26.42 -33.66 0.36
CA ASP A 44 -25.09 -34.25 0.44
C ASP A 44 -24.13 -33.58 -0.56
N GLU A 45 -22.98 -34.23 -0.80
CA GLU A 45 -21.98 -33.75 -1.74
C GLU A 45 -22.49 -33.69 -3.20
N LYS A 46 -23.38 -34.62 -3.58
CA LYS A 46 -23.85 -34.84 -4.96
C LYS A 46 -25.27 -34.34 -5.20
N HIS A 47 -26.13 -34.36 -4.18
CA HIS A 47 -27.56 -34.09 -4.28
C HIS A 47 -28.01 -33.02 -3.29
N VAL A 48 -29.14 -32.40 -3.63
CA VAL A 48 -29.85 -31.43 -2.81
C VAL A 48 -31.27 -31.96 -2.61
N ASP A 49 -31.72 -31.93 -1.36
CA ASP A 49 -33.10 -32.22 -0.98
C ASP A 49 -33.91 -30.91 -1.06
N LEU A 50 -34.85 -30.84 -2.00
CA LEU A 50 -35.65 -29.63 -2.25
C LEU A 50 -36.46 -29.21 -1.01
N LEU A 51 -36.98 -30.17 -0.24
CA LEU A 51 -37.81 -29.88 0.93
C LEU A 51 -36.96 -29.30 2.06
N ARG A 52 -35.80 -29.91 2.31
CA ARG A 52 -34.84 -29.38 3.30
C ARG A 52 -34.29 -28.02 2.88
N TYR A 53 -34.04 -27.83 1.59
CA TYR A 53 -33.59 -26.55 1.05
C TYR A 53 -34.65 -25.46 1.21
N ALA A 54 -35.92 -25.75 0.90
CA ALA A 54 -37.02 -24.81 1.11
C ALA A 54 -37.21 -24.47 2.60
N ALA A 55 -37.15 -25.47 3.48
CA ALA A 55 -37.22 -25.27 4.93
C ALA A 55 -36.07 -24.40 5.45
N TRP A 56 -34.86 -24.60 4.94
CA TRP A 56 -33.70 -23.78 5.29
C TRP A 56 -33.83 -22.33 4.81
N LEU A 57 -34.36 -22.10 3.60
CA LEU A 57 -34.65 -20.76 3.10
C LEU A 57 -35.70 -20.05 3.95
N LEU A 58 -36.76 -20.76 4.33
CA LEU A 58 -37.81 -20.24 5.19
C LEU A 58 -37.27 -19.91 6.58
N TRP A 59 -36.46 -20.79 7.17
CA TRP A 59 -35.80 -20.55 8.45
C TRP A 59 -34.96 -19.28 8.42
N ASN A 60 -34.13 -19.10 7.39
CA ASN A 60 -33.30 -17.90 7.25
C ASN A 60 -34.11 -16.61 7.07
N ARG A 61 -35.30 -16.70 6.45
CA ARG A 61 -36.20 -15.56 6.31
C ARG A 61 -36.79 -15.12 7.65
N HIS A 62 -37.10 -16.07 8.53
CA HIS A 62 -37.67 -15.79 9.85
C HIS A 62 -36.62 -15.62 10.95
N ASN A 63 -35.39 -16.06 10.72
CA ASN A 63 -34.25 -15.93 11.63
C ASN A 63 -33.10 -15.27 10.86
N PRO A 64 -33.24 -13.98 10.47
CA PRO A 64 -32.13 -13.27 9.86
C PRO A 64 -30.94 -13.26 10.84
N GLU A 65 -29.73 -13.48 10.33
CA GLU A 65 -28.54 -13.21 11.13
C GLU A 65 -28.59 -11.74 11.56
N PRO A 66 -28.30 -11.44 12.84
CA PRO A 66 -28.21 -10.06 13.28
C PRO A 66 -27.22 -9.33 12.37
N GLU A 67 -27.59 -8.12 11.92
CA GLU A 67 -26.66 -7.26 11.20
C GLU A 67 -25.41 -7.16 12.05
N ARG A 68 -24.29 -7.65 11.50
CA ARG A 68 -22.99 -7.43 12.12
C ARG A 68 -22.78 -5.93 12.02
N GLU A 69 -22.88 -5.24 13.16
CA GLU A 69 -22.46 -3.85 13.23
C GLU A 69 -21.09 -3.75 12.55
N PRO A 70 -20.91 -2.80 11.62
CA PRO A 70 -19.60 -2.60 11.01
C PRO A 70 -18.63 -2.41 12.17
N ARG A 71 -17.67 -3.34 12.30
CA ARG A 71 -16.58 -3.20 13.27
C ARG A 71 -16.07 -1.77 13.13
N ASP A 72 -16.05 -1.04 14.24
CA ASP A 72 -15.70 0.38 14.26
C ASP A 72 -14.43 0.58 13.42
N TYR A 73 -14.58 1.29 12.31
CA TYR A 73 -13.55 1.43 11.29
C TYR A 73 -12.26 1.99 11.90
N GLU A 74 -12.41 2.88 12.88
CA GLU A 74 -11.29 3.43 13.64
C GLU A 74 -10.59 2.36 14.49
N ALA A 75 -11.32 1.48 15.17
CA ALA A 75 -10.71 0.37 15.92
C ALA A 75 -9.92 -0.60 15.01
N MET A 76 -10.40 -0.87 13.78
CA MET A 76 -9.66 -1.69 12.81
C MET A 76 -8.38 -0.98 12.33
N LYS A 77 -8.45 0.33 12.09
CA LYS A 77 -7.32 1.15 11.66
C LYS A 77 -6.27 1.29 12.77
N GLU A 78 -6.68 1.47 14.00
CA GLU A 78 -5.79 1.51 15.17
C GLU A 78 -5.11 0.17 15.41
N ALA A 79 -5.84 -0.94 15.35
CA ALA A 79 -5.26 -2.28 15.47
C ALA A 79 -4.27 -2.59 14.33
N ALA A 80 -4.51 -2.09 13.12
CA ALA A 80 -3.55 -2.18 12.02
C ALA A 80 -2.30 -1.32 12.27
N ARG A 81 -2.47 -0.08 12.75
CA ARG A 81 -1.36 0.81 13.11
C ARG A 81 -0.49 0.19 14.21
N ALA A 82 -1.10 -0.34 15.27
CA ALA A 82 -0.39 -0.97 16.39
C ALA A 82 0.43 -2.18 15.93
N ARG A 83 -0.16 -3.08 15.14
CA ARG A 83 0.54 -4.24 14.57
C ARG A 83 1.72 -3.83 13.68
N ASN A 84 1.54 -2.82 12.83
CA ASN A 84 2.62 -2.32 11.98
C ASN A 84 3.75 -1.70 12.81
N ALA A 85 3.42 -0.93 13.85
CA ALA A 85 4.41 -0.34 14.75
C ALA A 85 5.22 -1.43 15.49
N GLU A 86 4.55 -2.49 15.95
CA GLU A 86 5.19 -3.64 16.61
C GLU A 86 6.10 -4.42 15.66
N LEU A 87 5.63 -4.74 14.44
CA LEU A 87 6.46 -5.35 13.40
C LEU A 87 7.69 -4.49 13.06
N SER A 88 7.51 -3.18 12.95
CA SER A 88 8.62 -2.24 12.73
C SER A 88 9.55 -2.10 13.95
N ALA A 89 9.09 -2.37 15.17
CA ALA A 89 9.96 -2.37 16.35
C ALA A 89 10.80 -3.64 16.42
N ILE A 90 10.20 -4.80 16.13
CA ILE A 90 10.86 -6.11 16.15
C ILE A 90 11.94 -6.21 15.05
N GLY A 91 11.70 -5.63 13.88
CA GLY A 91 12.64 -5.66 12.76
C GLY A 91 13.79 -4.63 12.82
N ARG A 92 13.88 -3.79 13.86
CA ARG A 92 14.92 -2.76 13.96
C ARG A 92 16.23 -3.35 14.52
N ASP A 93 16.94 -4.09 13.67
CA ASP A 93 18.38 -4.32 13.84
C ASP A 93 19.16 -3.12 13.28
N ILE A 94 19.05 -1.98 13.95
CA ILE A 94 19.75 -0.75 13.57
C ILE A 94 21.11 -0.75 14.28
N GLY A 95 22.18 -0.84 13.51
CA GLY A 95 23.55 -0.70 14.01
C GLY A 95 23.80 0.67 14.66
N VAL A 96 24.92 0.79 15.38
CA VAL A 96 25.31 2.07 15.99
C VAL A 96 25.55 3.11 14.89
N ILE A 97 24.92 4.28 15.01
CA ILE A 97 25.17 5.40 14.10
C ILE A 97 26.61 5.90 14.35
N PRO A 98 27.45 6.03 13.30
CA PRO A 98 28.81 6.53 13.43
C PRO A 98 28.88 7.91 14.08
N GLU A 99 30.02 8.20 14.73
CA GLU A 99 30.29 9.54 15.25
C GLU A 99 30.49 10.55 14.11
N VAL A 100 30.16 11.81 14.36
CA VAL A 100 30.33 12.90 13.40
C VAL A 100 31.79 13.33 13.39
N ILE A 101 32.48 13.23 12.25
CA ILE A 101 33.90 13.62 12.13
C ILE A 101 34.02 15.14 11.97
N ASP A 102 33.19 15.77 11.13
CA ASP A 102 33.15 17.23 10.97
C ASP A 102 31.79 17.85 11.39
N PRO A 103 31.67 18.31 12.65
CA PRO A 103 30.45 18.94 13.15
C PRO A 103 30.06 20.24 12.43
N ASN A 104 31.04 21.01 11.95
CA ASN A 104 30.77 22.28 11.28
C ASN A 104 30.19 22.06 9.88
N ARG A 105 30.77 21.09 9.14
CA ARG A 105 30.23 20.67 7.85
C ARG A 105 28.82 20.10 8.01
N LYS A 106 28.59 19.24 9.00
CA LYS A 106 27.26 18.69 9.31
C LYS A 106 26.26 19.80 9.64
N ALA A 107 26.61 20.74 10.52
CA ALA A 107 25.74 21.83 10.93
C ALA A 107 25.34 22.73 9.75
N ARG A 108 26.30 23.10 8.89
CA ARG A 108 26.02 23.89 7.69
C ARG A 108 25.13 23.13 6.72
N ALA A 109 25.47 21.87 6.45
CA ALA A 109 24.73 21.04 5.52
C ALA A 109 23.31 20.71 6.00
N ALA A 110 23.05 20.75 7.30
CA ALA A 110 21.70 20.55 7.85
C ALA A 110 20.71 21.65 7.44
N THR A 111 21.19 22.84 7.05
CA THR A 111 20.34 23.99 6.70
C THR A 111 20.52 24.50 5.28
N ASP A 112 21.55 24.03 4.56
CA ASP A 112 21.89 24.49 3.20
C ASP A 112 21.93 23.28 2.27
N PHE A 113 20.85 23.10 1.49
CA PHE A 113 20.70 21.94 0.61
C PHE A 113 21.74 21.93 -0.51
N ARG A 114 22.11 23.12 -0.99
CA ARG A 114 23.14 23.25 -2.02
C ARG A 114 24.49 22.79 -1.49
N PHE A 115 24.88 23.30 -0.32
CA PHE A 115 26.13 22.90 0.32
C PHE A 115 26.15 21.41 0.64
N PHE A 116 25.02 20.83 1.10
CA PHE A 116 24.91 19.38 1.29
C PHE A 116 25.21 18.60 0.00
N SER A 117 24.59 19.02 -1.11
CA SER A 117 24.80 18.40 -2.43
C SER A 117 26.27 18.49 -2.88
N GLU A 118 26.89 19.65 -2.73
CA GLU A 118 28.30 19.89 -3.12
C GLU A 118 29.29 19.13 -2.19
N ALA A 119 29.00 19.05 -0.89
CA ALA A 119 29.89 18.46 0.10
C ALA A 119 29.84 16.92 0.11
N TYR A 120 28.64 16.33 0.05
CA TYR A 120 28.46 14.88 0.20
C TYR A 120 28.30 14.15 -1.13
N PHE A 121 27.97 14.84 -2.23
CA PHE A 121 27.73 14.23 -3.55
C PHE A 121 28.53 14.93 -4.67
N PRO A 122 29.86 15.10 -4.53
CA PRO A 122 30.66 15.86 -5.48
C PRO A 122 30.74 15.23 -6.89
N GLU A 123 30.66 13.90 -6.99
CA GLU A 123 30.72 13.19 -8.27
C GLU A 123 29.41 13.38 -9.05
N THR A 124 28.30 13.33 -8.33
CA THR A 124 26.94 13.56 -8.83
C THR A 124 26.72 15.02 -9.23
N PHE A 125 27.17 15.97 -8.41
CA PHE A 125 27.04 17.42 -8.65
C PHE A 125 28.37 18.07 -9.04
N SER A 126 29.02 17.48 -10.04
CA SER A 126 30.33 17.92 -10.55
C SER A 126 30.26 19.13 -11.48
N LEU A 127 29.07 19.47 -12.00
CA LEU A 127 28.86 20.59 -12.93
C LEU A 127 28.37 21.86 -12.22
N PRO A 128 28.69 23.06 -12.75
CA PRO A 128 28.18 24.31 -12.20
C PRO A 128 26.65 24.41 -12.23
N TRP A 129 26.08 25.04 -11.21
CA TRP A 129 24.65 25.28 -11.12
C TRP A 129 24.17 26.34 -12.11
N SER A 130 23.04 26.06 -12.77
CA SER A 130 22.33 27.06 -13.57
C SER A 130 21.44 27.93 -12.67
N PRO A 131 21.03 29.14 -13.14
CA PRO A 131 20.07 29.96 -12.41
C PRO A 131 18.75 29.24 -12.10
N ASP A 132 18.32 28.31 -12.96
CA ASP A 132 17.12 27.52 -12.73
C ASP A 132 17.33 26.43 -11.68
N HIS A 133 18.51 25.80 -11.62
CA HIS A 133 18.84 24.89 -10.53
C HIS A 133 18.79 25.61 -9.18
N LEU A 134 19.31 26.84 -9.09
CA LEU A 134 19.27 27.62 -7.84
C LEU A 134 17.84 27.92 -7.39
N LYS A 135 16.91 28.19 -8.31
CA LYS A 135 15.48 28.35 -7.97
C LYS A 135 14.87 27.05 -7.46
N VAL A 136 15.19 25.92 -8.09
CA VAL A 136 14.71 24.58 -7.68
C VAL A 136 15.23 24.24 -6.28
N ILE A 137 16.54 24.42 -6.06
CA ILE A 137 17.21 24.20 -4.77
C ILE A 137 16.54 25.01 -3.67
N ALA A 138 16.29 26.30 -3.87
CA ALA A 138 15.63 27.15 -2.88
C ALA A 138 14.21 26.66 -2.54
N LYS A 139 13.47 26.14 -3.53
CA LYS A 139 12.15 25.54 -3.30
C LYS A 139 12.23 24.20 -2.56
N ILE A 140 13.20 23.35 -2.90
CA ILE A 140 13.46 22.08 -2.19
C ILE A 140 13.80 22.38 -0.73
N GLU A 141 14.72 23.30 -0.48
CA GLU A 141 15.13 23.70 0.88
C GLU A 141 13.94 24.18 1.71
N THR A 142 13.08 25.03 1.12
CA THR A 142 11.85 25.48 1.76
C THR A 142 10.91 24.31 2.04
N ALA A 143 10.68 23.43 1.05
CA ALA A 143 9.76 22.29 1.18
C ALA A 143 10.21 21.30 2.25
N VAL A 144 11.51 21.03 2.36
CA VAL A 144 12.05 20.08 3.35
C VAL A 144 12.06 20.68 4.75
N LEU A 145 12.53 21.92 4.92
CA LEU A 145 12.71 22.50 6.26
C LEU A 145 11.43 23.09 6.86
N ARG A 146 10.54 23.64 6.02
CA ARG A 146 9.36 24.39 6.46
C ARG A 146 8.06 23.79 5.96
N GLY A 147 8.12 22.82 5.05
CA GLY A 147 6.96 22.32 4.32
C GLY A 147 6.55 23.24 3.17
N GLY A 148 5.41 22.90 2.57
CA GLY A 148 4.83 23.64 1.45
C GLY A 148 4.59 22.76 0.23
N LEU A 149 3.77 23.27 -0.69
CA LEU A 149 3.42 22.59 -1.94
C LEU A 149 3.93 23.42 -3.10
N PHE A 150 4.74 22.82 -3.95
CA PHE A 150 5.30 23.47 -5.12
C PHE A 150 5.17 22.56 -6.34
N ALA A 151 4.83 23.15 -7.48
CA ALA A 151 4.92 22.51 -8.78
C ALA A 151 6.02 23.20 -9.59
N MET A 152 6.92 22.41 -10.19
CA MET A 152 8.04 22.93 -10.97
C MET A 152 8.34 21.99 -12.13
N ALA A 153 8.40 22.56 -13.33
CA ALA A 153 8.80 21.85 -14.54
C ALA A 153 10.29 22.12 -14.82
N MET A 154 11.06 21.06 -15.02
CA MET A 154 12.47 21.14 -15.42
C MET A 154 12.67 20.44 -16.78
N PRO A 155 13.57 20.94 -17.65
CA PRO A 155 13.91 20.29 -18.90
C PRO A 155 14.40 18.85 -18.69
N ARG A 156 14.20 17.97 -19.67
CA ARG A 156 14.79 16.62 -19.61
C ARG A 156 16.33 16.72 -19.61
N GLY A 157 16.98 15.85 -18.84
CA GLY A 157 18.45 15.83 -18.72
C GLY A 157 19.04 16.84 -17.73
N SER A 158 18.24 17.62 -17.02
CA SER A 158 18.70 18.64 -16.05
C SER A 158 18.94 18.12 -14.61
N GLY A 159 18.94 16.80 -14.40
CA GLY A 159 19.18 16.23 -13.06
C GLY A 159 17.98 16.31 -12.09
N LYS A 160 16.75 16.51 -12.58
CA LYS A 160 15.54 16.59 -11.73
C LYS A 160 15.37 15.41 -10.75
N THR A 161 15.64 14.19 -11.23
CA THR A 161 15.50 12.96 -10.43
C THR A 161 16.60 12.90 -9.38
N THR A 162 17.83 13.20 -9.78
CA THR A 162 18.99 13.30 -8.89
C THR A 162 18.77 14.31 -7.76
N LEU A 163 18.24 15.50 -8.07
CA LEU A 163 17.88 16.50 -7.05
C LEU A 163 16.79 15.98 -6.11
N ALA A 164 15.77 15.29 -6.62
CA ALA A 164 14.69 14.74 -5.80
C ALA A 164 15.18 13.60 -4.88
N GLU A 165 16.00 12.69 -5.39
CA GLU A 165 16.62 11.62 -4.61
C GLU A 165 17.53 12.20 -3.51
N THR A 166 18.40 13.15 -3.87
CA THR A 166 19.31 13.80 -2.91
C THR A 166 18.54 14.60 -1.86
N ALA A 167 17.43 15.26 -2.24
CA ALA A 167 16.54 15.94 -1.31
C ALA A 167 15.88 14.97 -0.32
N CYS A 168 15.52 13.76 -0.77
CA CYS A 168 14.99 12.72 0.11
C CYS A 168 16.05 12.26 1.11
N ILE A 169 17.27 11.99 0.64
CA ILE A 169 18.40 11.62 1.51
C ILE A 169 18.66 12.71 2.55
N TRP A 170 18.71 13.97 2.11
CA TRP A 170 18.91 15.12 2.99
C TRP A 170 17.82 15.25 4.05
N ALA A 171 16.54 15.12 3.66
CA ALA A 171 15.41 15.18 4.59
C ALA A 171 15.45 14.05 5.63
N MET A 172 15.89 12.85 5.24
CA MET A 172 16.04 11.71 6.15
C MET A 172 17.21 11.91 7.12
N LEU A 173 18.39 12.29 6.62
CA LEU A 173 19.61 12.45 7.43
C LEU A 173 19.53 13.61 8.42
N THR A 174 18.87 14.70 8.05
CA THR A 174 18.67 15.86 8.93
C THR A 174 17.51 15.67 9.90
N GLY A 175 16.67 14.64 9.68
CA GLY A 175 15.43 14.45 10.44
C GLY A 175 14.41 15.56 10.22
N ALA A 176 14.52 16.33 9.14
CA ALA A 176 13.64 17.47 8.86
C ALA A 176 12.18 17.05 8.65
N GLN A 177 11.95 15.82 8.16
CA GLN A 177 10.61 15.26 7.96
C GLN A 177 10.51 13.87 8.59
N GLN A 178 9.42 13.61 9.30
CA GLN A 178 9.17 12.30 9.95
C GLN A 178 8.98 11.17 8.94
N PHE A 179 8.48 11.49 7.75
CA PHE A 179 8.22 10.52 6.70
C PHE A 179 8.44 11.15 5.33
N VAL A 180 9.30 10.52 4.53
CA VAL A 180 9.64 10.97 3.17
C VAL A 180 9.06 9.99 2.16
N CYS A 181 8.29 10.50 1.20
CA CYS A 181 7.68 9.69 0.15
C CYS A 181 8.14 10.19 -1.23
N LEU A 182 8.90 9.36 -1.93
CA LEU A 182 9.33 9.61 -3.31
C LEU A 182 8.39 8.90 -4.28
N ILE A 183 7.83 9.65 -5.24
CA ILE A 183 6.85 9.15 -6.20
C ILE A 183 7.46 9.09 -7.60
N GLY A 184 7.42 7.92 -8.22
CA GLY A 184 7.84 7.71 -9.60
C GLY A 184 6.70 7.78 -10.62
N SER A 185 7.04 7.85 -11.90
CA SER A 185 6.07 7.79 -13.01
C SER A 185 5.28 6.48 -13.05
N ASP A 186 5.92 5.40 -12.61
CA ASP A 186 5.42 4.04 -12.58
C ASP A 186 6.16 3.22 -11.50
N ALA A 187 5.73 1.98 -11.30
CA ALA A 187 6.29 1.11 -10.26
C ALA A 187 7.77 0.74 -10.48
N GLY A 188 8.20 0.62 -11.74
CA GLY A 188 9.60 0.31 -12.07
C GLY A 188 10.51 1.50 -11.77
N HIS A 189 10.09 2.69 -12.19
CA HIS A 189 10.82 3.92 -11.90
C HIS A 189 10.89 4.20 -10.39
N ALA A 190 9.78 4.04 -9.66
CA ALA A 190 9.76 4.21 -8.20
C ALA A 190 10.72 3.26 -7.50
N ARG A 191 10.78 1.99 -7.92
CA ARG A 191 11.73 1.00 -7.39
C ARG A 191 13.17 1.41 -7.67
N SER A 192 13.48 1.82 -8.90
CA SER A 192 14.83 2.23 -9.27
C SER A 192 15.33 3.42 -8.45
N MET A 193 14.48 4.41 -8.19
CA MET A 193 14.87 5.57 -7.37
C MET A 193 15.10 5.17 -5.90
N LEU A 194 14.29 4.25 -5.36
CA LEU A 194 14.51 3.73 -4.00
C LEU A 194 15.82 2.95 -3.90
N GLU A 195 16.15 2.13 -4.89
CA GLU A 195 17.44 1.42 -4.91
C GLU A 195 18.61 2.39 -5.06
N SER A 196 18.49 3.45 -5.87
CA SER A 196 19.49 4.52 -5.97
C SER A 196 19.80 5.14 -4.59
N ILE A 197 18.75 5.49 -3.84
CA ILE A 197 18.88 6.02 -2.48
C ILE A 197 19.58 5.03 -1.54
N LYS A 198 19.25 3.74 -1.60
CA LYS A 198 19.90 2.72 -0.76
C LYS A 198 21.39 2.57 -1.09
N VAL A 199 21.73 2.53 -2.37
CA VAL A 199 23.12 2.45 -2.83
C VAL A 199 23.92 3.62 -2.27
N GLU A 200 23.37 4.84 -2.32
CA GLU A 200 24.03 6.01 -1.74
C GLU A 200 24.30 5.84 -0.23
N PHE A 201 23.35 5.31 0.54
CA PHE A 201 23.58 5.02 1.97
C PHE A 201 24.62 3.91 2.21
N GLU A 202 24.75 2.96 1.30
CA GLU A 202 25.67 1.82 1.43
C GLU A 202 27.10 2.15 0.96
N THR A 203 27.25 3.03 -0.03
CA THR A 203 28.54 3.24 -0.72
C THR A 203 29.13 4.63 -0.55
N ASN A 204 28.36 5.64 -0.14
CA ASN A 204 28.86 7.01 -0.03
C ASN A 204 29.60 7.22 1.30
N GLU A 205 30.92 7.02 1.28
CA GLU A 205 31.80 7.19 2.45
C GLU A 205 31.71 8.59 3.06
N ARG A 206 31.42 9.64 2.27
CA ARG A 206 31.32 11.00 2.81
C ARG A 206 30.17 11.17 3.78
N LEU A 207 29.14 10.34 3.73
CA LEU A 207 28.04 10.36 4.70
C LEU A 207 28.49 9.85 6.09
N LEU A 208 29.62 9.16 6.18
CA LEU A 208 30.22 8.69 7.42
C LEU A 208 31.19 9.71 8.04
N ASP A 209 31.68 10.66 7.24
CA ASP A 209 32.54 11.76 7.64
C ASP A 209 31.73 12.94 8.25
#